data_AF-A0A971RYZ0-F1
#
_entry.id   AF-A0A971RYZ0-F1
#
_cell.length_a   1.000
_cell.length_b   1.000
_cell.length_c   1.000
_cell.angle_alpha   90.00
_cell.angle_beta   90.00
_cell.angle_gamma   90.00
#
_symmetry.space_group_name_H-M   'P 1'
#
loop_
_entity.id
_entity.type
_entity.pdbx_description
1 polymer ?
#
loop_
_entity_poly.entity_id
_entity_poly.type
_entity_poly.pdbx_seq_one_letter_code
_entity_poly.pdbx_strand_id
1 'polypeptide(L)'
;VYKPQLLAPVYEQYRRNLNARSHKGNKEFVKILMLHRDYPPALVTEAVEIAMTYNVYSYDGVLNILGQLLFSERPKMAPISKDKLQNIPEVVVIPPDLSKYSVLMSGGRQ
;
A
#
# COMPACT_ATOMS: atom_id res chain seq x y z
N VAL A 1 -5.07 -31.07 -11.09
CA VAL A 1 -4.51 -30.50 -9.84
C VAL A 1 -5.01 -29.06 -9.62
N TYR A 2 -6.31 -28.83 -9.75
CA TYR A 2 -7.03 -27.64 -9.27
C TYR A 2 -8.43 -28.16 -8.92
N LYS A 3 -8.78 -28.17 -7.64
CA LYS A 3 -10.10 -28.60 -7.18
C LYS A 3 -10.82 -27.33 -6.70
N PRO A 4 -11.61 -26.66 -7.54
CA PRO A 4 -12.28 -25.41 -7.19
C PRO A 4 -13.23 -25.56 -5.99
N GLN A 5 -13.62 -26.79 -5.66
CA GLN A 5 -14.48 -27.13 -4.53
C GLN A 5 -13.79 -27.01 -3.16
N LEU A 6 -12.45 -26.90 -3.12
CA LEU A 6 -11.68 -26.81 -1.86
C LEU A 6 -11.28 -25.38 -1.49
N LEU A 7 -11.46 -24.42 -2.40
CA LEU A 7 -11.06 -23.02 -2.21
C LEU A 7 -12.28 -22.18 -1.84
N ALA A 8 -12.07 -21.16 -1.01
CA ALA A 8 -13.12 -20.21 -0.66
C ALA A 8 -13.68 -19.52 -1.93
N PRO A 9 -14.98 -19.18 -1.97
CA PRO A 9 -15.61 -18.57 -3.13
C PRO A 9 -14.96 -17.25 -3.58
N VAL A 10 -14.27 -16.58 -2.66
CA VAL A 10 -13.50 -15.35 -2.88
C VAL A 10 -12.45 -15.54 -3.98
N TYR A 11 -11.80 -16.70 -4.09
CA TYR A 11 -10.75 -16.93 -5.09
C TYR A 11 -11.29 -16.94 -6.52
N GLU A 12 -12.47 -17.51 -6.76
CA GLU A 12 -13.07 -17.48 -8.10
C GLU A 12 -13.53 -16.07 -8.47
N GLN A 13 -14.07 -15.31 -7.51
CA GLN A 13 -14.42 -13.91 -7.76
C GLN A 13 -13.17 -13.06 -8.04
N TYR A 14 -12.10 -13.26 -7.27
CA TYR A 14 -10.81 -12.62 -7.51
C TYR A 14 -10.26 -12.95 -8.90
N ARG A 15 -10.26 -14.22 -9.30
CA ARG A 15 -9.80 -14.69 -10.61
C ARG A 15 -10.56 -14.03 -11.77
N ARG A 16 -11.88 -13.90 -11.66
CA ARG A 16 -12.72 -13.23 -12.66
C ARG A 16 -12.32 -11.77 -12.81
N ASN A 17 -12.20 -11.05 -11.70
CA ASN A 17 -11.84 -9.63 -11.68
C ASN A 17 -10.41 -9.40 -12.20
N LEU A 18 -9.48 -10.29 -11.85
CA LEU A 18 -8.09 -10.24 -12.28
C LEU A 18 -7.96 -10.47 -13.80
N ASN A 19 -8.71 -11.44 -14.35
CA ASN A 19 -8.75 -11.69 -15.81
C ASN A 19 -9.43 -10.58 -16.60
N ALA A 20 -10.45 -9.93 -16.02
CA ALA A 20 -11.09 -8.78 -16.67
C ALA A 20 -10.15 -7.57 -16.81
N ARG A 21 -9.16 -7.45 -15.92
CA ARG A 21 -8.23 -6.31 -15.87
C ARG A 21 -6.91 -6.56 -16.59
N SER A 22 -6.49 -7.82 -16.73
CA SER A 22 -5.20 -8.18 -17.31
C SER A 22 -5.28 -9.44 -18.16
N HIS A 23 -4.72 -9.37 -19.37
CA HIS A 23 -4.54 -10.54 -20.24
C HIS A 23 -3.64 -11.62 -19.60
N LYS A 24 -2.83 -11.25 -18.60
CA LYS A 24 -1.98 -12.16 -17.81
C LYS A 24 -2.64 -12.58 -16.48
N GLY A 25 -3.93 -12.30 -16.28
CA GLY A 25 -4.64 -12.57 -15.03
C GLY A 25 -4.46 -14.00 -14.53
N ASN A 26 -4.71 -15.01 -15.36
CA ASN A 26 -4.52 -16.41 -14.95
C ASN A 26 -3.08 -16.72 -14.49
N LYS A 27 -2.05 -16.10 -15.09
CA LYS A 27 -0.66 -16.30 -14.67
C LYS A 27 -0.42 -15.72 -13.27
N GLU A 28 -0.97 -14.55 -12.98
CA GLU A 28 -0.88 -13.94 -11.66
C GLU A 28 -1.71 -14.70 -10.62
N PHE A 29 -2.88 -15.19 -11.00
CA PHE A 29 -3.71 -16.04 -10.13
C PHE A 29 -2.98 -17.32 -9.73
N VAL A 30 -2.27 -17.97 -10.66
CA VAL A 30 -1.43 -19.14 -10.34
C VAL A 30 -0.33 -18.76 -9.34
N LYS A 31 0.32 -17.60 -9.48
CA LYS A 31 1.32 -17.15 -8.50
C LYS A 31 0.70 -16.91 -7.12
N ILE A 32 -0.52 -16.36 -7.06
CA ILE A 32 -1.25 -16.18 -5.80
C ILE A 32 -1.55 -17.53 -5.16
N LEU A 33 -2.00 -18.52 -5.93
CA LEU A 33 -2.19 -19.88 -5.42
C LEU A 33 -0.88 -20.51 -4.93
N MET A 34 0.26 -20.16 -5.53
CA MET A 34 1.56 -20.63 -5.07
C MET A 34 1.94 -20.09 -3.69
N LEU A 35 1.36 -18.97 -3.23
CA LEU A 35 1.62 -18.43 -1.88
C LEU A 35 1.20 -19.41 -0.76
N HIS A 36 0.24 -20.30 -1.02
CA HIS A 36 -0.13 -21.34 -0.06
C HIS A 36 0.97 -22.36 0.26
N ARG A 37 2.07 -22.38 -0.51
CA ARG A 37 3.23 -23.22 -0.21
C ARG A 37 4.05 -22.69 0.96
N ASP A 38 4.15 -21.36 1.04
CA ASP A 38 5.04 -20.67 1.98
C ASP A 38 4.27 -20.04 3.14
N TYR A 39 2.96 -19.81 2.97
CA TYR A 39 2.13 -19.10 3.94
C TYR A 39 0.86 -19.88 4.34
N PRO A 40 0.40 -19.73 5.60
CA PRO A 40 -0.85 -20.32 6.07
C PRO A 40 -2.05 -19.97 5.19
N PRO A 41 -2.91 -20.94 4.81
CA PRO A 41 -4.06 -20.69 3.94
C PRO A 41 -5.04 -19.63 4.45
N ALA A 42 -5.19 -19.51 5.78
CA ALA A 42 -6.02 -18.48 6.40
C ALA A 42 -5.52 -17.06 6.05
N LEU A 43 -4.21 -16.82 6.20
CA LEU A 43 -3.59 -15.52 5.92
C LEU A 43 -3.65 -15.16 4.43
N VAL A 44 -3.43 -16.14 3.55
CA VAL A 44 -3.54 -15.90 2.10
C VAL A 44 -4.98 -15.56 1.72
N THR A 45 -5.97 -16.22 2.32
CA THR A 45 -7.39 -15.94 2.07
C THR A 45 -7.78 -14.55 2.54
N GLU A 46 -7.37 -14.18 3.75
CA GLU A 46 -7.57 -12.82 4.28
C GLU A 46 -6.90 -11.76 3.40
N ALA A 47 -5.66 -11.99 2.95
CA ALA A 47 -4.96 -11.09 2.06
C ALA A 47 -5.70 -10.89 0.72
N VAL A 48 -6.28 -11.96 0.17
CA VAL A 48 -7.10 -11.89 -1.06
C VAL A 48 -8.41 -11.14 -0.82
N GLU A 49 -9.08 -11.34 0.31
CA GLU A 49 -10.30 -10.60 0.69
C GLU A 49 -10.02 -9.09 0.85
N ILE A 50 -8.92 -8.75 1.52
CA ILE A 50 -8.47 -7.37 1.68
C ILE A 50 -8.11 -6.77 0.32
N ALA A 51 -7.40 -7.51 -0.53
CA ALA A 51 -7.07 -7.07 -1.89
C ALA A 51 -8.35 -6.79 -2.71
N MET A 52 -9.38 -7.63 -2.60
CA MET A 52 -10.68 -7.35 -3.23
C MET A 52 -11.33 -6.08 -2.71
N THR A 53 -11.35 -5.91 -1.39
CA THR A 53 -11.96 -4.75 -0.71
C THR A 53 -11.32 -3.45 -1.16
N TYR A 54 -10.00 -3.44 -1.32
CA TYR A 54 -9.24 -2.28 -1.81
C TYR A 54 -9.11 -2.21 -3.35
N ASN A 55 -9.77 -3.09 -4.10
CA ASN A 55 -9.65 -3.19 -5.57
C ASN A 55 -8.20 -3.35 -6.09
N VAL A 56 -7.35 -4.05 -5.32
CA VAL A 56 -5.98 -4.39 -5.67
C VAL A 56 -5.96 -5.73 -6.39
N TYR A 57 -5.62 -5.72 -7.68
CA TYR A 57 -5.66 -6.88 -8.57
C TYR A 57 -4.28 -7.17 -9.15
N SER A 58 -3.37 -7.65 -8.32
CA SER A 58 -2.05 -8.14 -8.74
C SER A 58 -1.45 -9.09 -7.72
N TYR A 59 -0.57 -9.98 -8.19
CA TYR A 59 0.22 -10.84 -7.30
C TYR A 59 1.01 -10.02 -6.26
N ASP A 60 1.72 -8.99 -6.71
CA ASP A 60 2.54 -8.15 -5.83
C ASP A 60 1.69 -7.41 -4.79
N GLY A 61 0.46 -7.03 -5.16
CA GLY A 61 -0.48 -6.40 -4.24
C GLY A 61 -0.94 -7.34 -3.13
N VAL A 62 -1.31 -8.58 -3.47
CA VAL A 62 -1.65 -9.61 -2.49
C VAL A 62 -0.45 -9.94 -1.61
N LEU A 63 0.75 -10.05 -2.18
CA LEU A 63 1.98 -10.30 -1.42
C LEU A 63 2.31 -9.17 -0.44
N ASN A 64 2.12 -7.90 -0.84
CA ASN A 64 2.31 -6.75 0.04
C ASN A 64 1.33 -6.78 1.22
N ILE A 65 0.03 -7.02 0.97
CA ILE A 65 -0.98 -7.13 2.02
C ILE A 65 -0.64 -8.29 2.97
N LEU A 66 -0.26 -9.44 2.41
CA LEU A 66 0.17 -10.61 3.19
C LEU A 66 1.36 -10.28 4.08
N GLY A 67 2.35 -9.55 3.56
CA GLY A 67 3.47 -9.04 4.36
C GLY A 67 3.00 -8.14 5.50
N GLN A 68 2.08 -7.22 5.24
CA GLN A 68 1.54 -6.33 6.28
C GLN A 68 0.77 -7.09 7.38
N LEU A 69 0.02 -8.14 7.02
CA LEU A 69 -0.67 -9.00 7.99
C LEU A 69 0.32 -9.75 8.89
N LEU A 70 1.42 -10.24 8.32
CA LEU A 70 2.47 -10.94 9.06
C LEU A 70 3.25 -10.01 10.00
N PHE A 71 3.51 -8.78 9.55
CA PHE A 71 4.31 -7.79 10.28
C PHE A 71 3.43 -6.71 10.91
N SER A 72 2.31 -7.10 11.53
CA SER A 72 1.34 -6.20 12.18
C SER A 72 1.94 -5.29 13.27
N GLU A 73 3.19 -5.52 13.69
CA GLU A 73 4.02 -4.47 14.27
C GLU A 73 4.33 -3.41 13.20
N ARG A 74 3.52 -2.34 13.20
CA ARG A 74 3.75 -1.10 12.43
C ARG A 74 5.27 -0.91 12.25
N PRO A 75 5.79 -0.71 11.02
CA PRO A 75 7.21 -0.51 10.84
C PRO A 75 7.64 0.57 11.83
N LYS A 76 8.62 0.25 12.69
CA LYS A 76 9.20 1.22 13.62
C LYS A 76 9.85 2.29 12.76
N MET A 77 9.05 3.28 12.35
CA MET A 77 9.52 4.46 11.66
C MET A 77 10.35 5.21 12.69
N ALA A 78 11.64 4.93 12.72
CA ALA A 78 12.57 5.80 13.40
C ALA A 78 12.48 7.14 12.66
N PRO A 79 12.00 8.22 13.30
CA PRO A 79 11.98 9.53 12.67
C PRO A 79 13.40 9.85 12.19
N ILE A 80 13.52 10.43 11.00
CA ILE A 80 14.82 10.87 10.50
C ILE A 80 15.33 11.94 11.47
N SER A 81 16.33 11.59 12.28
CA SER A 81 16.99 12.54 13.19
C SER A 81 17.89 13.46 12.36
N LYS A 82 17.73 14.76 12.55
CA LYS A 82 18.57 15.79 11.92
C LYS A 82 20.05 15.60 12.25
N ASP A 83 20.36 15.07 13.44
CA ASP A 83 21.73 14.80 13.90
C ASP A 83 22.45 13.73 13.05
N LYS A 84 21.68 12.86 12.38
CA LYS A 84 22.19 11.82 11.48
C LYS A 84 22.38 12.31 10.04
N LEU A 85 22.03 13.56 9.73
CA LEU A 85 22.08 14.15 8.40
C LEU A 85 23.23 15.16 8.25
N GLN A 86 24.43 14.80 8.71
CA GLN A 86 25.62 15.69 8.73
C GLN A 86 26.02 16.27 7.36
N ASN A 87 25.60 15.62 6.26
CA ASN A 87 25.92 16.04 4.90
C ASN A 87 24.83 16.92 4.25
N ILE A 88 23.73 17.23 4.96
CA ILE A 88 22.68 18.10 4.46
C ILE A 88 22.94 19.52 5.00
N PRO A 89 23.17 20.52 4.14
CA PRO A 89 23.40 21.88 4.60
C PRO A 89 22.14 22.43 5.29
N GLU A 90 22.33 23.04 6.45
CA GLU A 90 21.24 23.72 7.15
C GLU A 90 20.87 25.00 6.40
N VAL A 91 19.68 24.99 5.79
CA VAL A 91 19.13 26.16 5.11
C VAL A 91 18.24 26.91 6.09
N VAL A 92 18.77 28.01 6.65
CA VAL A 92 17.97 28.96 7.41
C VAL A 92 17.30 29.91 6.42
N VAL A 93 15.98 29.78 6.26
CA VAL A 93 15.20 30.68 5.43
C VAL A 93 14.77 31.87 6.29
N ILE A 94 14.97 33.09 5.79
CA ILE A 94 14.47 34.30 6.44
C ILE A 94 12.93 34.24 6.38
N PRO A 95 12.23 34.21 7.52
CA PRO A 95 10.78 34.14 7.50
C PRO A 95 10.21 35.40 6.82
N PRO A 96 9.22 35.25 5.93
CA PRO A 96 8.61 36.40 5.28
C PRO A 96 7.95 37.29 6.33
N ASP A 97 8.06 38.60 6.15
CA ASP A 97 7.42 39.58 7.02
C ASP A 97 5.89 39.51 6.86
N LEU A 98 5.23 38.96 7.88
CA LEU A 98 3.78 38.78 7.92
C LEU A 98 3.02 40.10 8.14
N SER A 99 3.70 41.19 8.51
CA SER A 99 3.05 42.51 8.62
C SER A 99 2.52 43.01 7.27
N LYS A 100 3.12 42.58 6.15
CA LYS A 100 2.62 42.89 4.81
C LYS A 100 1.28 42.22 4.53
N TYR A 101 1.05 41.03 5.09
CA TYR A 101 -0.23 40.33 4.98
C TYR A 101 -1.32 41.07 5.76
N SER A 102 -1.03 41.57 6.96
CA SER A 102 -2.01 42.32 7.75
C SER A 102 -2.41 43.64 7.08
N VAL A 103 -1.50 44.31 6.38
CA VAL A 103 -1.79 45.51 5.55
C VAL A 103 -2.71 45.18 4.36
N LEU A 104 -2.54 44.00 3.74
CA LEU A 104 -3.45 43.55 2.68
C LEU A 104 -4.84 43.22 3.24
N MET A 105 -4.91 42.63 4.43
CA MET A 105 -6.18 42.32 5.12
C MET A 105 -6.94 43.57 5.57
N SER A 106 -6.26 44.68 5.84
CA SER A 106 -6.90 45.95 6.22
C SER A 106 -7.35 46.81 5.02
N GLY A 107 -7.34 46.25 3.81
CA GLY A 107 -7.83 46.92 2.60
C GLY A 107 -6.77 47.71 1.82
N GLY A 108 -5.48 47.50 2.10
CA GLY A 108 -4.39 47.92 1.22
C GLY A 108 -4.22 49.42 1.02
N ARG A 109 -4.54 50.26 2.03
CA ARG A 109 -4.26 51.70 1.97
C ARG A 109 -2.87 51.98 2.57
N GLN A 110 -1.96 52.45 1.72
CA GLN A 110 -0.71 53.10 2.14
C GLN A 110 -0.99 54.39 2.90
#